data_AF-A0A1I4MX65-F1
#
_entry.id   AF-A0A1I4MX65-F1
#
_cell.length_a   1.000
_cell.length_b   1.000
_cell.length_c   1.000
_cell.angle_alpha   90.00
_cell.angle_beta   90.00
_cell.angle_gamma   90.00
#
_symmetry.space_group_name_H-M   'P 1'
#
loop_
_entity.id
_entity.type
_entity.pdbx_description
1 polymer ?
#
loop_
_entity_poly.entity_id
_entity_poly.type
_entity_poly.pdbx_seq_one_letter_code
_entity_poly.pdbx_strand_id
1 'polypeptide(L)'
;MEPIQSAMKKWMNDNKKIKDNFTEQRNKVINDREIKQKLSEHVEIDEQDINRNLMKLYEYQQASKNCADCPNLESCKNILKGYTPHLDIDGKDISLRYEKCKNKVHEEAQLEKESLVRSLYIPKQIKEADLANMDRNSYERKDLVREIIEFVQNYSKGEFRRALYIHGPFGTGKSYILGVIANELKKQYIQSDIIYMPEFVREIKASIGNNSFQSKIESFKKVQVLMFDDIGAESISPWFRDEVLGAILQYRMMEELPIFFTSNYNLEQLEDHLSTSNRGDVETIKAGRIIERITQLSKPIELTNRYRTNE
;
A
#
# COMPACT_ATOMS: atom_id res chain seq x y z
N MET A 1 -7.02 -9.18 -60.24
CA MET A 1 -7.31 -9.69 -58.89
C MET A 1 -8.49 -8.92 -58.35
N GLU A 2 -9.64 -9.57 -58.12
CA GLU A 2 -10.77 -8.89 -57.49
C GLU A 2 -10.35 -8.39 -56.09
N PRO A 3 -10.66 -7.14 -55.71
CA PRO A 3 -10.39 -6.63 -54.36
C PRO A 3 -10.99 -7.56 -53.30
N ILE A 4 -10.25 -7.83 -52.22
CA ILE A 4 -10.70 -8.69 -51.11
C ILE A 4 -12.09 -8.25 -50.59
N GLN A 5 -12.34 -6.94 -50.55
CA GLN A 5 -13.64 -6.37 -50.18
C GLN A 5 -14.78 -6.74 -51.12
N SER A 6 -14.57 -6.81 -52.45
CA SER A 6 -15.63 -7.17 -53.40
C SER A 6 -15.91 -8.66 -53.41
N ALA A 7 -14.89 -9.49 -53.23
CA ALA A 7 -15.03 -10.95 -53.10
C ALA A 7 -15.77 -11.31 -51.80
N MET A 8 -15.45 -10.63 -50.70
CA MET A 8 -16.11 -10.80 -49.39
C MET A 8 -17.58 -10.34 -49.42
N LYS A 9 -17.88 -9.26 -50.14
CA LYS A 9 -19.25 -8.74 -50.34
C LYS A 9 -20.11 -9.66 -51.21
N LYS A 10 -19.53 -10.29 -52.24
CA LYS A 10 -20.19 -11.36 -53.03
C LYS A 10 -20.48 -12.58 -52.16
N TRP A 11 -19.47 -13.08 -51.44
CA TRP A 11 -19.59 -14.25 -50.57
C TRP A 11 -20.62 -14.08 -49.43
N MET A 12 -20.74 -12.88 -48.85
CA MET A 12 -21.79 -12.56 -47.87
C MET A 12 -23.20 -12.50 -48.48
N ASN A 13 -23.33 -12.06 -49.74
CA ASN A 13 -24.62 -12.02 -50.43
C ASN A 13 -25.11 -13.41 -50.86
N ASP A 14 -24.19 -14.34 -51.15
CA ASP A 14 -24.52 -15.70 -51.57
C ASP A 14 -24.91 -16.60 -50.38
N ASN A 15 -24.47 -16.27 -49.15
CA ASN A 15 -24.81 -17.02 -47.93
C ASN A 15 -25.99 -16.39 -47.17
N LYS A 16 -27.21 -16.71 -47.60
CA LYS A 16 -28.47 -16.24 -46.98
C LYS A 16 -28.50 -16.37 -45.45
N LYS A 17 -28.00 -17.50 -44.90
CA LYS A 17 -27.90 -17.73 -43.44
C LYS A 17 -27.02 -16.72 -42.70
N ILE A 18 -25.94 -16.25 -43.31
CA ILE A 18 -25.02 -15.28 -42.69
C ILE A 18 -25.68 -13.90 -42.68
N LYS A 19 -26.36 -13.53 -43.77
CA LYS A 19 -27.11 -12.28 -43.88
C LYS A 19 -28.29 -12.22 -42.90
N ASP A 20 -29.01 -13.33 -42.74
CA ASP A 20 -30.11 -13.46 -41.78
C ASP A 20 -29.58 -13.34 -40.34
N ASN A 21 -28.49 -14.04 -39.99
CA ASN A 21 -27.85 -13.94 -38.67
C ASN A 21 -27.35 -12.52 -38.35
N PHE A 22 -26.72 -11.84 -39.31
CA PHE A 22 -26.26 -10.45 -39.13
C PHE A 22 -27.43 -9.50 -38.86
N THR A 23 -28.51 -9.64 -39.65
CA THR A 23 -29.71 -8.82 -39.51
C THR A 23 -30.39 -9.06 -38.15
N GLU A 24 -30.43 -10.32 -37.70
CA GLU A 24 -30.98 -10.68 -36.39
C GLU A 24 -30.17 -10.07 -35.24
N GLN A 25 -28.84 -10.21 -35.25
CA GLN A 25 -27.97 -9.64 -34.21
C GLN A 25 -28.04 -8.12 -34.18
N ARG A 26 -28.04 -7.49 -35.36
CA ARG A 26 -28.23 -6.04 -35.49
C ARG A 26 -29.54 -5.59 -34.82
N ASN A 27 -30.64 -6.27 -35.13
CA ASN A 27 -31.94 -5.93 -34.56
C ASN A 27 -31.96 -6.13 -33.03
N LYS A 28 -31.25 -7.12 -32.49
CA LYS A 28 -31.12 -7.31 -31.04
C LYS A 28 -30.36 -6.16 -30.38
N VAL A 29 -29.31 -5.64 -31.00
CA VAL A 29 -28.52 -4.52 -30.46
C VAL A 29 -29.31 -3.23 -30.45
N ILE A 30 -29.94 -2.87 -31.58
CA ILE A 30 -30.64 -1.58 -31.71
C ILE A 30 -31.94 -1.55 -30.88
N ASN A 31 -32.54 -2.71 -30.61
CA ASN A 31 -33.71 -2.80 -29.74
C ASN A 31 -33.38 -2.99 -28.25
N ASP A 32 -32.10 -3.01 -27.87
CA ASP A 32 -31.71 -2.91 -26.47
C ASP A 32 -32.28 -1.61 -25.87
N ARG A 33 -32.84 -1.71 -24.66
CA ARG A 33 -33.56 -0.59 -24.05
C ARG A 33 -32.66 0.63 -23.84
N GLU A 34 -31.43 0.44 -23.36
CA GLU A 34 -30.50 1.55 -23.08
C GLU A 34 -29.95 2.15 -24.37
N ILE A 35 -29.59 1.30 -25.34
CA ILE A 35 -29.07 1.74 -26.64
C ILE A 35 -30.15 2.52 -27.39
N LYS A 36 -31.36 1.98 -27.46
CA LYS A 36 -32.50 2.62 -28.13
C LYS A 36 -32.81 3.98 -27.51
N GLN A 37 -32.78 4.07 -26.19
CA GLN A 37 -32.97 5.33 -25.49
C GLN A 37 -31.90 6.35 -25.89
N LYS A 38 -30.61 6.00 -25.77
CA LYS A 38 -29.51 6.90 -26.15
C LYS A 38 -29.56 7.32 -27.61
N LEU A 39 -29.79 6.40 -28.54
CA LEU A 39 -29.90 6.74 -29.96
C LEU A 39 -31.09 7.68 -30.24
N SER A 40 -32.20 7.54 -29.52
CA SER A 40 -33.38 8.41 -29.71
C SER A 40 -33.18 9.86 -29.25
N GLU A 41 -32.18 10.10 -28.40
CA GLU A 41 -31.80 11.44 -27.93
C GLU A 41 -30.97 12.22 -28.98
N HIS A 42 -30.49 11.55 -30.04
CA HIS A 42 -29.63 12.11 -31.08
C HIS A 42 -30.25 11.99 -32.48
N VAL A 43 -30.81 13.09 -32.99
CA VAL A 43 -31.54 13.14 -34.27
C VAL A 43 -30.60 13.10 -35.49
N GLU A 44 -29.34 13.46 -35.27
CA GLU A 44 -28.29 13.55 -36.28
C GLU A 44 -27.70 12.20 -36.71
N ILE A 45 -27.98 11.12 -35.97
CA ILE A 45 -27.49 9.76 -36.27
C ILE A 45 -28.40 9.08 -37.29
N ASP A 46 -27.79 8.59 -38.37
CA ASP A 46 -28.49 7.80 -39.37
C ASP A 46 -28.15 6.29 -39.28
N GLU A 47 -28.84 5.51 -40.11
CA GLU A 47 -28.65 4.06 -40.21
C GLU A 47 -27.22 3.67 -40.61
N GLN A 48 -26.51 4.47 -41.40
CA GLN A 48 -25.13 4.18 -41.78
C GLN A 48 -24.19 4.36 -40.59
N ASP A 49 -24.40 5.42 -39.80
CA ASP A 49 -23.64 5.71 -38.58
C ASP A 49 -23.80 4.59 -37.53
N ILE A 50 -25.03 4.08 -37.34
CA ILE A 50 -25.31 2.93 -36.47
C ILE A 50 -24.57 1.68 -36.96
N ASN A 51 -24.69 1.36 -38.26
CA ASN A 51 -24.07 0.16 -38.83
C ASN A 51 -22.54 0.21 -38.74
N ARG A 52 -21.92 1.40 -38.90
CA ARG A 52 -20.47 1.59 -38.75
C ARG A 52 -20.00 1.32 -37.33
N ASN A 53 -20.84 1.60 -36.32
CA ASN A 53 -20.52 1.46 -34.91
C ASN A 53 -21.19 0.25 -34.24
N LEU A 54 -21.77 -0.67 -35.03
CA LEU A 54 -22.55 -1.80 -34.52
C LEU A 54 -21.76 -2.68 -33.54
N MET A 55 -20.45 -2.85 -33.76
CA MET A 55 -19.58 -3.59 -32.85
C MET A 55 -19.46 -2.93 -31.46
N LYS A 56 -19.38 -1.60 -31.40
CA LYS A 56 -19.34 -0.84 -30.14
C LYS A 56 -20.67 -0.94 -29.40
N LEU A 57 -21.77 -0.86 -30.14
CA LEU A 57 -23.12 -1.01 -29.58
C LEU A 57 -23.34 -2.44 -29.06
N TYR A 58 -22.88 -3.46 -29.79
CA TYR A 58 -22.92 -4.85 -29.35
C TYR A 58 -22.07 -5.08 -28.09
N GLU A 59 -20.87 -4.51 -28.04
CA GLU A 59 -20.03 -4.54 -26.83
C GLU A 59 -20.77 -3.91 -25.63
N TYR A 60 -21.33 -2.71 -25.81
CA TYR A 60 -22.08 -2.03 -24.75
C TYR A 60 -23.29 -2.84 -24.27
N GLN A 61 -24.01 -3.50 -25.20
CA GLN A 61 -25.13 -4.38 -24.85
C GLN A 61 -24.70 -5.52 -23.93
N GLN A 62 -23.63 -6.23 -24.31
CA GLN A 62 -23.16 -7.44 -23.59
C GLN A 62 -22.41 -7.12 -22.29
N ALA A 63 -21.93 -5.90 -22.12
CA ALA A 63 -21.15 -5.50 -20.96
C ALA A 63 -21.97 -5.52 -19.66
N SER A 64 -21.31 -5.94 -18.58
CA SER A 64 -21.76 -5.76 -17.20
C SER A 64 -21.64 -4.29 -16.82
N LYS A 65 -22.77 -3.62 -16.60
CA LYS A 65 -22.79 -2.19 -16.22
C LYS A 65 -22.54 -1.92 -14.73
N ASN A 66 -22.79 -2.90 -13.86
CA ASN A 66 -22.72 -2.71 -12.39
C ASN A 66 -22.00 -3.85 -11.66
N CYS A 67 -21.23 -4.67 -12.37
CA CYS A 67 -20.66 -5.91 -11.82
C CYS A 67 -21.70 -6.87 -11.22
N ALA A 68 -22.98 -6.74 -11.59
CA ALA A 68 -24.05 -7.63 -11.09
C ALA A 68 -23.74 -9.10 -11.37
N ASP A 69 -23.09 -9.37 -12.50
CA ASP A 69 -22.69 -10.72 -12.93
C ASP A 69 -21.19 -11.00 -12.72
N CYS A 70 -20.47 -10.16 -11.96
CA CYS A 70 -19.02 -10.26 -11.78
C CYS A 70 -18.69 -10.27 -10.27
N PRO A 71 -18.53 -11.45 -9.63
CA PRO A 71 -18.23 -11.50 -8.20
C PRO A 71 -16.86 -10.92 -7.83
N ASN A 72 -15.89 -10.93 -8.75
CA ASN A 72 -14.57 -10.34 -8.57
C ASN A 72 -13.95 -9.93 -9.92
N LEU A 73 -12.71 -9.41 -9.90
CA LEU A 73 -12.00 -8.99 -11.12
C LEU A 73 -11.51 -10.16 -11.97
N GLU A 74 -11.18 -11.30 -11.36
CA GLU A 74 -10.75 -12.50 -12.09
C GLU A 74 -11.87 -13.05 -12.98
N SER A 75 -13.10 -13.02 -12.47
CA SER A 75 -14.34 -13.39 -13.15
C SER A 75 -15.01 -12.25 -13.91
N CYS A 76 -14.30 -11.13 -14.16
CA CYS A 76 -14.84 -10.01 -14.91
C CYS A 76 -15.14 -10.42 -16.36
N LYS A 77 -16.42 -10.34 -16.75
CA LYS A 77 -16.88 -10.65 -18.12
C LYS A 77 -16.73 -9.52 -19.13
N ASN A 78 -16.37 -8.31 -18.68
CA ASN A 78 -16.19 -7.16 -19.56
C ASN A 78 -14.89 -7.31 -20.36
N ILE A 79 -14.88 -6.76 -21.58
CA ILE A 79 -13.72 -6.81 -22.48
C ILE A 79 -12.50 -6.17 -21.80
N LEU A 80 -12.70 -4.98 -21.21
CA LEU A 80 -11.70 -4.34 -20.37
C LEU A 80 -11.96 -4.71 -18.89
N LYS A 81 -11.14 -5.62 -18.35
CA LYS A 81 -11.28 -6.10 -16.96
C LYS A 81 -11.20 -4.95 -15.96
N GLY A 82 -12.19 -4.85 -15.09
CA GLY A 82 -12.27 -3.80 -14.07
C GLY A 82 -12.88 -2.47 -14.54
N TYR A 83 -13.38 -2.42 -15.78
CA TYR A 83 -13.99 -1.23 -16.34
C TYR A 83 -15.36 -1.55 -16.92
N THR A 84 -16.23 -0.54 -16.91
CA THR A 84 -17.56 -0.58 -17.52
C THR A 84 -17.60 0.42 -18.67
N PRO A 85 -18.06 0.03 -19.87
CA PRO A 85 -18.24 0.95 -20.98
C PRO A 85 -19.51 1.78 -20.79
N HIS A 86 -19.40 3.07 -21.12
CA HIS A 86 -20.49 4.03 -21.23
C HIS A 86 -20.56 4.49 -22.67
N LEU A 87 -21.73 4.33 -23.28
CA LEU A 87 -21.97 4.82 -24.63
C LEU A 87 -21.98 6.35 -24.63
N ASP A 88 -21.11 6.97 -25.40
CA ASP A 88 -21.03 8.42 -25.57
C ASP A 88 -21.31 8.78 -27.02
N ILE A 89 -22.13 9.79 -27.24
CA ILE A 89 -22.59 10.18 -28.56
C ILE A 89 -22.40 11.69 -28.70
N ASP A 90 -21.51 12.09 -29.60
CA ASP A 90 -21.25 13.48 -29.93
C ASP A 90 -21.46 13.71 -31.42
N GLY A 91 -22.58 14.33 -31.76
CA GLY A 91 -23.05 14.46 -33.13
C GLY A 91 -23.21 13.08 -33.80
N LYS A 92 -22.36 12.81 -34.80
CA LYS A 92 -22.35 11.53 -35.53
C LYS A 92 -21.35 10.51 -34.99
N ASP A 93 -20.52 10.88 -34.02
CA ASP A 93 -19.54 9.95 -33.46
C ASP A 93 -20.13 9.17 -32.29
N ILE A 94 -20.12 7.85 -32.41
CA ILE A 94 -20.54 6.92 -31.35
C ILE A 94 -19.27 6.31 -30.77
N SER A 95 -18.98 6.60 -29.51
CA SER A 95 -17.79 6.13 -28.82
C SER A 95 -18.14 5.41 -27.51
N LEU A 96 -17.17 4.65 -26.98
CA LEU A 96 -17.29 4.02 -25.66
C LEU A 96 -16.26 4.67 -24.74
N ARG A 97 -16.75 5.30 -23.68
CA ARG A 97 -15.93 5.80 -22.57
C ARG A 97 -15.91 4.77 -21.46
N TYR A 98 -14.74 4.47 -20.91
CA TYR A 98 -14.60 3.45 -19.87
C TYR A 98 -14.44 4.10 -18.50
N GLU A 99 -15.21 3.63 -17.53
CA GLU A 99 -15.10 4.03 -16.13
C GLU A 99 -14.74 2.81 -15.27
N LYS A 100 -14.02 3.05 -14.17
CA LYS A 100 -13.65 1.98 -13.23
C LYS A 100 -14.90 1.42 -12.58
N CYS A 101 -15.02 0.10 -12.59
CA CYS A 101 -16.12 -0.57 -11.91
C CYS A 101 -15.87 -0.67 -10.40
N LYS A 102 -16.91 -0.96 -9.62
CA LYS A 102 -16.84 -1.06 -8.15
C LYS A 102 -15.74 -1.99 -7.66
N ASN A 103 -15.57 -3.14 -8.30
CA ASN A 103 -14.55 -4.12 -7.91
C ASN A 103 -13.13 -3.58 -8.13
N LYS A 104 -12.90 -2.82 -9.22
CA LYS A 104 -11.58 -2.21 -9.50
C LYS A 104 -11.25 -1.09 -8.53
N VAL A 105 -12.23 -0.23 -8.24
CA VAL A 105 -12.09 0.82 -7.23
C VAL A 105 -11.78 0.20 -5.86
N HIS A 106 -12.48 -0.88 -5.49
CA HIS A 106 -12.22 -1.55 -4.21
C HIS A 106 -10.84 -2.20 -4.17
N GLU A 107 -10.41 -2.93 -5.21
CA GLU A 107 -9.08 -3.53 -5.29
C GLU A 107 -7.98 -2.46 -5.18
N GLU A 108 -8.09 -1.37 -5.94
CA GLU A 108 -7.12 -0.27 -5.89
C GLU A 108 -7.07 0.37 -4.50
N ALA A 109 -8.22 0.58 -3.85
CA ALA A 109 -8.27 1.09 -2.48
C ALA A 109 -7.63 0.13 -1.47
N GLN A 110 -7.76 -1.20 -1.68
CA GLN A 110 -7.07 -2.19 -0.83
C GLN A 110 -5.56 -2.17 -1.08
N LEU A 111 -5.12 -2.14 -2.34
CA LEU A 111 -3.71 -2.06 -2.70
C LEU A 111 -3.07 -0.77 -2.19
N GLU A 112 -3.78 0.35 -2.27
CA GLU A 112 -3.36 1.63 -1.71
C GLU A 112 -3.16 1.49 -0.20
N LYS A 113 -4.14 0.95 0.53
CA LYS A 113 -4.03 0.69 1.97
C LYS A 113 -2.87 -0.25 2.31
N GLU A 114 -2.65 -1.30 1.53
CA GLU A 114 -1.51 -2.21 1.72
C GLU A 114 -0.17 -1.50 1.47
N SER A 115 -0.12 -0.57 0.51
CA SER A 115 1.08 0.20 0.19
C SER A 115 1.47 1.21 1.28
N LEU A 116 0.53 1.57 2.17
CA LEU A 116 0.77 2.47 3.30
C LEU A 116 1.70 1.84 4.35
N VAL A 117 1.77 0.51 4.45
CA VAL A 117 2.67 -0.17 5.37
C VAL A 117 3.77 -0.87 4.59
N ARG A 118 4.93 -0.23 4.50
CA ARG A 118 6.11 -0.84 3.87
C ARG A 118 6.94 -1.52 4.96
N SER A 119 6.83 -2.84 5.02
CA SER A 119 7.65 -3.64 5.91
C SER A 119 8.89 -4.12 5.14
N LEU A 120 10.07 -3.71 5.57
CA LEU A 120 11.34 -4.17 5.04
C LEU A 120 11.91 -5.24 5.96
N TYR A 121 12.03 -6.46 5.43
CA TYR A 121 12.61 -7.63 6.11
C TYR A 121 11.82 -8.16 7.31
N ILE A 122 10.50 -7.93 7.33
CA ILE A 122 9.63 -8.35 8.43
C ILE A 122 8.68 -9.49 8.01
N PRO A 123 8.48 -10.52 8.86
CA PRO A 123 7.55 -11.60 8.58
C PRO A 123 6.12 -11.11 8.32
N LYS A 124 5.42 -11.76 7.37
CA LYS A 124 4.01 -11.46 7.05
C LYS A 124 3.09 -11.45 8.28
N GLN A 125 3.42 -12.23 9.31
CA GLN A 125 2.66 -12.34 10.56
C GLN A 125 2.54 -11.00 11.32
N ILE A 126 3.49 -10.07 11.14
CA ILE A 126 3.41 -8.74 11.75
C ILE A 126 2.39 -7.85 11.01
N LYS A 127 2.10 -8.14 9.72
CA LYS A 127 1.09 -7.42 8.94
C LYS A 127 -0.35 -7.71 9.39
N GLU A 128 -0.59 -8.84 10.05
CA GLU A 128 -1.92 -9.26 10.53
C GLU A 128 -2.16 -8.93 12.02
N ALA A 129 -1.26 -8.16 12.64
CA ALA A 129 -1.39 -7.79 14.04
C ALA A 129 -2.59 -6.86 14.29
N ASP A 130 -3.38 -7.13 15.33
CA ASP A 130 -4.61 -6.37 15.63
C ASP A 130 -4.62 -5.93 17.10
N LEU A 131 -4.91 -4.66 17.33
CA LEU A 131 -5.07 -4.09 18.66
C LEU A 131 -6.18 -4.79 19.47
N ALA A 132 -7.20 -5.32 18.79
CA ALA A 132 -8.28 -6.09 19.40
C ALA A 132 -7.78 -7.42 20.02
N ASN A 133 -6.75 -8.02 19.42
CA ASN A 133 -6.18 -9.30 19.85
C ASN A 133 -5.01 -9.15 20.83
N MET A 134 -4.62 -7.92 21.15
CA MET A 134 -3.50 -7.68 22.05
C MET A 134 -3.91 -7.97 23.50
N ASP A 135 -3.11 -8.79 24.19
CA ASP A 135 -3.28 -9.03 25.62
C ASP A 135 -3.19 -7.70 26.40
N ARG A 136 -4.10 -7.49 27.35
CA ARG A 136 -4.20 -6.28 28.21
C ARG A 136 -4.18 -6.64 29.70
N ASN A 137 -3.72 -7.83 30.05
CA ASN A 137 -3.79 -8.34 31.40
C ASN A 137 -2.78 -7.69 32.35
N SER A 138 -1.69 -7.12 31.84
CA SER A 138 -0.69 -6.40 32.64
C SER A 138 -0.86 -4.88 32.57
N TYR A 139 -0.43 -4.17 33.62
CA TYR A 139 -0.45 -2.70 33.69
C TYR A 139 0.37 -2.07 32.55
N GLU A 140 1.58 -2.57 32.31
CA GLU A 140 2.46 -2.15 31.21
C GLU A 140 1.76 -2.24 29.84
N ARG A 141 0.96 -3.29 29.59
CA ARG A 141 0.23 -3.45 28.32
C ARG A 141 -0.97 -2.51 28.23
N LYS A 142 -1.64 -2.22 29.34
CA LYS A 142 -2.72 -1.20 29.37
C LYS A 142 -2.18 0.19 29.10
N ASP A 143 -1.04 0.53 29.69
CA ASP A 143 -0.38 1.82 29.47
C ASP A 143 0.09 1.93 28.01
N LEU A 144 0.70 0.88 27.48
CA LEU A 144 1.06 0.79 26.05
C LEU A 144 -0.15 1.00 25.12
N VAL A 145 -1.28 0.31 25.37
CA VAL A 145 -2.51 0.52 24.58
C VAL A 145 -2.93 1.98 24.59
N ARG A 146 -2.92 2.60 25.78
CA ARG A 146 -3.32 4.01 25.93
C ARG A 146 -2.41 4.90 25.10
N GLU A 147 -1.10 4.75 25.23
CA GLU A 147 -0.10 5.54 24.49
C GLU A 147 -0.23 5.36 22.97
N ILE A 148 -0.50 4.14 22.49
CA ILE A 148 -0.74 3.88 21.06
C ILE A 148 -2.00 4.63 20.58
N ILE A 149 -3.10 4.50 21.30
CA ILE A 149 -4.36 5.17 20.94
C ILE A 149 -4.19 6.69 20.93
N GLU A 150 -3.57 7.24 21.98
CA GLU A 150 -3.31 8.68 22.10
C GLU A 150 -2.39 9.18 20.98
N PHE A 151 -1.35 8.42 20.63
CA PHE A 151 -0.47 8.77 19.51
C PHE A 151 -1.24 8.84 18.19
N VAL A 152 -1.98 7.79 17.84
CA VAL A 152 -2.70 7.71 16.56
C VAL A 152 -3.76 8.83 16.46
N GLN A 153 -4.50 9.08 17.54
CA GLN A 153 -5.54 10.12 17.55
C GLN A 153 -4.98 11.55 17.44
N ASN A 154 -3.81 11.82 18.03
CA ASN A 154 -3.22 13.16 18.00
C ASN A 154 -2.37 13.40 16.75
N TYR A 155 -1.75 12.36 16.19
CA TYR A 155 -1.04 12.48 14.91
C TYR A 155 -1.97 13.01 13.80
N SER A 156 -3.21 12.54 13.75
CA SER A 156 -4.23 13.04 12.81
C SER A 156 -4.61 14.51 13.00
N LYS A 157 -4.25 15.13 14.13
CA LYS A 157 -4.50 16.56 14.43
C LYS A 157 -3.30 17.45 14.09
N GLY A 158 -2.20 16.90 13.61
CA GLY A 158 -0.98 17.64 13.29
C GLY A 158 -0.17 18.07 14.52
N GLU A 159 -0.42 17.48 15.69
CA GLU A 159 0.38 17.73 16.89
C GLU A 159 1.55 16.75 16.95
N PHE A 160 2.78 17.27 17.02
CA PHE A 160 3.94 16.41 17.27
C PHE A 160 3.83 15.73 18.63
N ARG A 161 3.97 14.40 18.62
CA ARG A 161 4.03 13.56 19.81
C ARG A 161 5.24 12.65 19.67
N ARG A 162 5.99 12.52 20.78
CA ARG A 162 6.99 11.47 20.90
C ARG A 162 6.33 10.12 20.69
N ALA A 163 6.96 9.30 19.87
CA ALA A 163 6.57 7.91 19.67
C ALA A 163 7.08 7.07 20.85
N LEU A 164 7.19 5.75 20.70
CA LEU A 164 7.53 4.85 21.80
C LEU A 164 8.84 4.11 21.56
N TYR A 165 9.63 3.99 22.62
CA TYR A 165 10.78 3.09 22.72
C TYR A 165 10.37 1.89 23.57
N ILE A 166 10.02 0.80 22.91
CA ILE A 166 9.46 -0.39 23.56
C ILE A 166 10.59 -1.38 23.80
N HIS A 167 10.94 -1.63 25.06
CA HIS A 167 12.04 -2.54 25.39
C HIS A 167 11.64 -3.64 26.35
N GLY A 168 12.48 -4.66 26.44
CA GLY A 168 12.31 -5.76 27.39
C GLY A 168 12.82 -7.09 26.84
N PRO A 169 12.71 -8.19 27.60
CA PRO A 169 13.26 -9.49 27.22
C PRO A 169 12.73 -10.05 25.89
N PHE A 170 13.39 -11.10 25.40
CA PHE A 170 12.91 -11.86 24.24
C PHE A 170 11.51 -12.45 24.48
N GLY A 171 10.70 -12.48 23.43
CA GLY A 171 9.36 -13.10 23.48
C GLY A 171 8.27 -12.29 24.17
N THR A 172 8.51 -11.00 24.49
CA THR A 172 7.51 -10.08 25.07
C THR A 172 6.57 -9.46 24.03
N GLY A 173 6.79 -9.71 22.74
CA GLY A 173 5.89 -9.28 21.65
C GLY A 173 6.16 -7.88 21.10
N LYS A 174 7.36 -7.32 21.30
CA LYS A 174 7.74 -5.97 20.84
C LYS A 174 7.49 -5.74 19.34
N SER A 175 7.98 -6.64 18.48
CA SER A 175 7.78 -6.55 17.02
C SER A 175 6.30 -6.68 16.63
N TYR A 176 5.53 -7.50 17.34
CA TYR A 176 4.07 -7.61 17.13
C TYR A 176 3.38 -6.28 17.41
N ILE A 177 3.79 -5.57 18.46
CA ILE A 177 3.24 -4.26 18.80
C ILE A 177 3.50 -3.22 17.70
N LEU A 178 4.68 -3.21 17.08
CA LEU A 178 4.91 -2.35 15.91
C LEU A 178 3.93 -2.65 14.77
N GLY A 179 3.63 -3.93 14.54
CA GLY A 179 2.58 -4.34 13.59
C GLY A 179 1.20 -3.80 13.95
N VAL A 180 0.82 -3.86 15.23
CA VAL A 180 -0.43 -3.27 15.74
C VAL A 180 -0.47 -1.78 15.46
N ILE A 181 0.59 -1.04 15.81
CA ILE A 181 0.68 0.40 15.59
C ILE A 181 0.55 0.73 14.10
N ALA A 182 1.29 0.03 13.24
CA ALA A 182 1.23 0.25 11.79
C ALA A 182 -0.17 -0.02 11.22
N ASN A 183 -0.88 -1.03 11.73
CA ASN A 183 -2.24 -1.31 11.31
C ASN A 183 -3.25 -0.26 11.80
N GLU A 184 -3.08 0.30 12.99
CA GLU A 184 -3.90 1.44 13.45
C GLU A 184 -3.63 2.70 12.63
N LEU A 185 -2.37 2.98 12.28
CA LEU A 185 -2.00 4.09 11.39
C LEU A 185 -2.58 3.93 9.98
N LYS A 186 -2.52 2.71 9.44
CA LYS A 186 -3.14 2.36 8.14
C LYS A 186 -4.65 2.62 8.12
N LYS A 187 -5.36 2.36 9.22
CA LYS A 187 -6.80 2.67 9.33
C LYS A 187 -7.08 4.17 9.21
N GLN A 188 -6.13 5.02 9.58
CA GLN A 188 -6.18 6.48 9.46
C GLN A 188 -5.50 7.02 8.19
N TYR A 189 -5.16 6.15 7.22
CA TYR A 189 -4.45 6.51 5.99
C TYR A 189 -3.07 7.16 6.22
N ILE A 190 -2.41 6.82 7.33
CA ILE A 190 -1.06 7.28 7.64
C ILE A 190 -0.06 6.23 7.17
N GLN A 191 0.89 6.65 6.32
CA GLN A 191 1.96 5.81 5.83
C GLN A 191 2.98 5.52 6.95
N SER A 192 3.39 4.26 7.07
CA SER A 192 4.43 3.84 7.99
C SER A 192 5.40 2.85 7.36
N ASP A 193 6.69 3.03 7.64
CA ASP A 193 7.72 2.07 7.26
C ASP A 193 8.22 1.34 8.51
N ILE A 194 8.26 0.01 8.47
CA ILE A 194 8.82 -0.81 9.55
C ILE A 194 10.09 -1.50 9.03
N ILE A 195 11.20 -1.32 9.75
CA ILE A 195 12.53 -1.75 9.36
C ILE A 195 13.09 -2.66 10.43
N TYR A 196 13.43 -3.89 10.06
CA TYR A 196 14.19 -4.76 10.94
C TYR A 196 15.69 -4.40 10.89
N MET A 197 16.21 -3.88 12.01
CA MET A 197 17.53 -3.25 12.09
C MET A 197 18.70 -4.18 11.71
N PRO A 198 18.76 -5.45 12.16
CA PRO A 198 19.86 -6.35 11.81
C PRO A 198 20.03 -6.57 10.30
N GLU A 199 18.92 -6.71 9.58
CA GLU A 199 18.92 -6.88 8.12
C GLU A 199 19.32 -5.61 7.41
N PHE A 200 18.80 -4.46 7.87
CA PHE A 200 19.14 -3.16 7.33
C PHE A 200 20.64 -2.89 7.44
N VAL A 201 21.24 -3.10 8.62
CA VAL A 201 22.69 -2.93 8.81
C VAL A 201 23.49 -3.87 7.90
N ARG A 202 23.05 -5.12 7.72
CA ARG A 202 23.73 -6.07 6.83
C ARG A 202 23.67 -5.62 5.37
N GLU A 203 22.51 -5.19 4.89
CA GLU A 203 22.31 -4.69 3.53
C GLU A 203 23.18 -3.46 3.27
N ILE A 204 23.23 -2.53 4.23
CA ILE A 204 24.02 -1.29 4.06
C ILE A 204 25.51 -1.61 3.98
N LYS A 205 26.01 -2.51 4.83
CA LYS A 205 27.40 -2.97 4.74
C LYS A 205 27.72 -3.59 3.38
N ALA A 206 26.78 -4.33 2.78
CA ALA A 206 26.95 -4.93 1.47
C ALA A 206 26.83 -3.94 0.29
N SER A 207 26.15 -2.81 0.50
CA SER A 207 25.78 -1.85 -0.56
C SER A 207 26.64 -0.58 -0.57
N ILE A 208 27.71 -0.51 0.22
CA ILE A 208 28.61 0.65 0.29
C ILE A 208 29.18 0.92 -1.12
N GLY A 209 28.83 2.08 -1.70
CA GLY A 209 29.24 2.49 -3.04
C GLY A 209 28.14 2.49 -4.10
N ASN A 210 26.92 2.02 -3.79
CA ASN A 210 25.78 2.04 -4.70
C ASN A 210 24.85 3.24 -4.47
N ASN A 211 24.48 3.97 -5.53
CA ASN A 211 23.57 5.13 -5.46
C ASN A 211 22.16 4.78 -4.94
N SER A 212 21.71 3.53 -5.05
CA SER A 212 20.40 3.07 -4.56
C SER A 212 20.26 3.13 -3.04
N PHE A 213 21.36 3.14 -2.30
CA PHE A 213 21.34 3.27 -0.85
C PHE A 213 20.87 4.66 -0.40
N GLN A 214 21.35 5.70 -1.07
CA GLN A 214 21.04 7.08 -0.70
C GLN A 214 19.54 7.37 -0.80
N SER A 215 18.88 6.90 -1.87
CA SER A 215 17.44 7.08 -2.04
C SER A 215 16.63 6.35 -0.96
N LYS A 216 17.12 5.20 -0.47
CA LYS A 216 16.49 4.46 0.63
C LYS A 216 16.56 5.24 1.95
N ILE A 217 17.71 5.80 2.29
CA ILE A 217 17.86 6.68 3.47
C ILE A 217 16.93 7.88 3.36
N GLU A 218 16.87 8.53 2.20
CA GLU A 218 15.99 9.69 1.97
C GLU A 218 14.51 9.32 2.13
N SER A 219 14.10 8.11 1.74
CA SER A 219 12.75 7.60 2.01
C SER A 219 12.48 7.47 3.52
N PHE A 220 13.42 6.93 4.30
CA PHE A 220 13.25 6.76 5.75
C PHE A 220 13.27 8.08 6.52
N LYS A 221 14.01 9.07 6.03
CA LYS A 221 13.95 10.43 6.56
C LYS A 221 12.54 11.01 6.43
N LYS A 222 11.87 10.81 5.29
CA LYS A 222 10.65 11.54 4.91
C LYS A 222 9.33 10.79 5.13
N VAL A 223 9.36 9.48 5.42
CA VAL A 223 8.12 8.73 5.71
C VAL A 223 7.37 9.34 6.90
N GLN A 224 6.04 9.36 6.85
CA GLN A 224 5.19 9.93 7.90
C GLN A 224 5.50 9.33 9.29
N VAL A 225 5.52 8.00 9.39
CA VAL A 225 5.92 7.30 10.62
C VAL A 225 7.00 6.26 10.29
N LEU A 226 8.10 6.27 11.05
CA LEU A 226 9.17 5.29 10.92
C LEU A 226 9.18 4.36 12.14
N MET A 227 9.49 3.09 11.95
CA MET A 227 9.59 2.12 13.03
C MET A 227 10.85 1.28 12.86
N PHE A 228 11.75 1.33 13.82
CA PHE A 228 12.93 0.48 13.88
C PHE A 228 12.67 -0.70 14.82
N ASP A 229 12.67 -1.90 14.25
CA ASP A 229 12.50 -3.14 14.98
C ASP A 229 13.85 -3.75 15.37
N ASP A 230 13.97 -4.13 16.64
CA ASP A 230 15.09 -4.83 17.28
C ASP A 230 16.43 -4.08 17.18
N ILE A 231 16.42 -2.77 17.48
CA ILE A 231 17.64 -1.96 17.51
C ILE A 231 18.60 -2.46 18.61
N GLY A 232 19.85 -2.67 18.24
CA GLY A 232 20.91 -3.16 19.14
C GLY A 232 21.14 -4.67 19.06
N ALA A 233 20.29 -5.44 18.36
CA ALA A 233 20.56 -6.87 18.11
C ALA A 233 21.74 -7.09 17.14
N GLU A 234 22.22 -6.02 16.51
CA GLU A 234 23.25 -6.03 15.49
C GLU A 234 24.57 -5.38 15.94
N SER A 235 25.66 -5.77 15.30
CA SER A 235 26.95 -5.08 15.45
C SER A 235 27.01 -3.88 14.51
N ILE A 236 26.75 -2.69 15.05
CA ILE A 236 26.77 -1.43 14.30
C ILE A 236 28.21 -0.95 14.11
N SER A 237 28.57 -0.51 12.90
CA SER A 237 29.85 0.19 12.69
C SER A 237 29.74 1.67 13.10
N PRO A 238 30.82 2.32 13.59
CA PRO A 238 30.79 3.75 13.91
C PRO A 238 30.25 4.62 12.76
N TRP A 239 30.63 4.29 11.53
CA TRP A 239 30.11 4.94 10.33
C TRP A 239 28.59 4.80 10.19
N PHE A 240 28.01 3.60 10.35
CA PHE A 240 26.56 3.43 10.25
C PHE A 240 25.85 4.19 11.38
N ARG A 241 26.37 4.09 12.62
CA ARG A 241 25.81 4.81 13.78
C ARG A 241 25.75 6.31 13.52
N ASP A 242 26.85 6.91 13.07
CA ASP A 242 26.98 8.35 13.00
C ASP A 242 26.36 8.93 11.70
N GLU A 243 26.68 8.33 10.55
CA GLU A 243 26.33 8.87 9.23
C GLU A 243 24.96 8.40 8.71
N VAL A 244 24.48 7.23 9.14
CA VAL A 244 23.21 6.67 8.67
C VAL A 244 22.14 6.86 9.73
N LEU A 245 22.26 6.19 10.87
CA LEU A 245 21.29 6.30 11.96
C LEU A 245 21.24 7.74 12.48
N GLY A 246 22.38 8.34 12.76
CA GLY A 246 22.48 9.73 13.22
C GLY A 246 21.83 10.73 12.28
N ALA A 247 22.01 10.57 10.96
CA ALA A 247 21.39 11.44 9.97
C ALA A 247 19.86 11.26 9.86
N ILE A 248 19.35 10.03 9.98
CA ILE A 248 17.90 9.76 9.98
C ILE A 248 17.27 10.40 11.23
N LEU A 249 17.83 10.14 12.41
CA LEU A 249 17.32 10.70 13.67
C LEU A 249 17.34 12.23 13.66
N GLN A 250 18.45 12.83 13.22
CA GLN A 250 18.59 14.29 13.16
C GLN A 250 17.53 14.95 12.27
N TYR A 251 17.35 14.43 11.06
CA TYR A 251 16.35 14.97 10.13
C TYR A 251 14.94 14.89 10.74
N ARG A 252 14.59 13.72 11.29
CA ARG A 252 13.25 13.48 11.83
C ARG A 252 12.96 14.28 13.08
N MET A 253 13.97 14.62 13.88
CA MET A 253 13.79 15.59 14.97
C MET A 253 13.51 17.00 14.47
N MET A 254 14.23 17.45 13.44
CA MET A 254 14.05 18.78 12.87
C MET A 254 12.69 18.95 12.19
N GLU A 255 12.21 17.90 11.52
CA GLU A 255 10.93 17.87 10.81
C GLU A 255 9.77 17.33 11.67
N GLU A 256 10.00 17.09 12.97
CA GLU A 256 8.99 16.58 13.89
C GLU A 256 8.28 15.29 13.38
N LEU A 257 9.07 14.38 12.80
CA LEU A 257 8.58 13.11 12.26
C LEU A 257 8.80 11.96 13.27
N PRO A 258 7.73 11.30 13.75
CA PRO A 258 7.82 10.33 14.83
C PRO A 258 8.57 9.04 14.44
N ILE A 259 9.28 8.45 15.40
CA ILE A 259 9.99 7.17 15.23
C ILE A 259 9.70 6.24 16.40
N PHE A 260 9.16 5.06 16.10
CA PHE A 260 9.05 3.98 17.07
C PHE A 260 10.31 3.13 17.07
N PHE A 261 10.66 2.60 18.24
CA PHE A 261 11.78 1.69 18.41
C PHE A 261 11.33 0.47 19.19
N THR A 262 11.87 -0.70 18.86
CA THR A 262 11.88 -1.85 19.76
C THR A 262 13.30 -2.30 20.02
N SER A 263 13.59 -2.73 21.25
CA SER A 263 14.92 -3.25 21.60
C SER A 263 14.85 -4.31 22.70
N ASN A 264 15.87 -5.16 22.78
CA ASN A 264 16.09 -6.00 23.97
C ASN A 264 16.81 -5.23 25.09
N TYR A 265 17.32 -4.03 24.81
CA TYR A 265 18.06 -3.18 25.73
C TYR A 265 17.21 -1.99 26.19
N ASN A 266 17.36 -1.59 27.44
CA ASN A 266 16.95 -0.23 27.83
C ASN A 266 17.90 0.81 27.21
N LEU A 267 17.62 2.11 27.37
CA LEU A 267 18.41 3.17 26.72
C LEU A 267 19.86 3.22 27.21
N GLU A 268 20.12 2.98 28.49
CA GLU A 268 21.48 2.95 29.06
C GLU A 268 22.29 1.78 28.50
N GLN A 269 21.70 0.59 28.48
CA GLN A 269 22.30 -0.61 27.90
C GLN A 269 22.55 -0.46 26.39
N LEU A 270 21.64 0.23 25.69
CA LEU A 270 21.82 0.54 24.28
C LEU A 270 22.98 1.53 24.08
N GLU A 271 23.14 2.51 24.96
CA GLU A 271 24.28 3.44 24.92
C GLU A 271 25.61 2.69 25.03
N ASP A 272 25.71 1.82 26.03
CA ASP A 272 26.89 1.01 26.26
C ASP A 272 27.21 0.15 25.03
N HIS A 273 26.20 -0.52 24.47
CA HIS A 273 26.33 -1.33 23.26
C HIS A 273 26.83 -0.49 22.06
N LEU A 274 26.27 0.70 21.85
CA LEU A 274 26.64 1.62 20.76
C LEU A 274 27.99 2.30 20.96
N SER A 275 28.50 2.36 22.19
CA SER A 275 29.78 2.98 22.54
C SER A 275 30.96 2.07 22.17
N THR A 276 30.75 0.75 22.13
CA THR A 276 31.80 -0.23 21.85
C THR A 276 32.03 -0.36 20.34
N SER A 277 33.25 -0.03 19.89
CA SER A 277 33.67 -0.32 18.52
C SER A 277 34.24 -1.74 18.40
N ASN A 278 34.22 -2.30 17.18
CA ASN A 278 34.85 -3.59 16.87
C ASN A 278 36.37 -3.63 17.15
N ARG A 279 37.01 -2.49 17.43
CA ARG A 279 38.44 -2.37 17.74
C ARG A 279 38.71 -2.14 19.23
N GLY A 280 37.68 -2.08 20.07
CA GLY A 280 37.82 -1.83 21.51
C GLY A 280 37.92 -0.35 21.89
N ASP A 281 37.91 0.56 20.91
CA ASP A 281 37.77 2.00 21.18
C ASP A 281 36.36 2.28 21.72
N VAL A 282 36.29 3.04 22.82
CA VAL A 282 35.03 3.45 23.46
C VAL A 282 34.69 4.87 23.02
N GLU A 283 33.58 5.03 22.28
CA GLU A 283 33.11 6.32 21.75
C GLU A 283 31.85 6.82 22.49
N THR A 284 31.90 6.89 23.82
CA THR A 284 30.76 7.26 24.69
C THR A 284 30.05 8.55 24.25
N ILE A 285 30.79 9.63 23.96
CA ILE A 285 30.19 10.91 23.56
C ILE A 285 29.34 10.79 22.29
N LYS A 286 29.77 9.96 21.32
CA LYS A 286 29.04 9.79 20.07
C LYS A 286 27.82 8.88 20.25
N ALA A 287 27.95 7.82 21.05
CA ALA A 287 26.83 6.97 21.43
C ALA A 287 25.75 7.76 22.19
N GLY A 288 26.14 8.56 23.20
CA GLY A 288 25.24 9.41 23.96
C GLY A 288 24.47 10.41 23.10
N ARG A 289 25.07 10.95 22.03
CA ARG A 289 24.35 11.79 21.07
C ARG A 289 23.23 11.05 20.35
N ILE A 290 23.40 9.76 20.03
CA ILE A 290 22.35 8.96 19.40
C ILE A 290 21.24 8.67 20.41
N ILE A 291 21.59 8.30 21.64
CA ILE A 291 20.62 8.02 22.70
C ILE A 291 19.82 9.25 23.08
N GLU A 292 20.45 10.42 23.14
CA GLU A 292 19.76 11.70 23.38
C GLU A 292 18.70 11.96 22.30
N ARG A 293 19.04 11.72 21.02
CA ARG A 293 18.09 11.86 19.91
C ARG A 293 16.93 10.87 20.01
N ILE A 294 17.21 9.60 20.36
CA ILE A 294 16.16 8.58 20.59
C ILE A 294 15.24 9.04 21.73
N THR A 295 15.79 9.56 22.82
CA THR A 295 15.05 10.04 24.00
C THR A 295 14.16 11.25 23.69
N GLN A 296 14.62 12.14 22.81
CA GLN A 296 13.81 13.28 22.36
C GLN A 296 12.68 12.86 21.41
N LEU A 297 12.88 11.81 20.61
CA LEU A 297 11.88 11.30 19.66
C LEU A 297 10.88 10.32 20.26
N SER A 298 11.21 9.70 21.40
CA SER A 298 10.44 8.58 21.93
C SER A 298 10.34 8.56 23.45
N LYS A 299 9.26 7.95 23.96
CA LYS A 299 9.03 7.68 25.38
C LYS A 299 9.33 6.20 25.66
N PRO A 300 10.18 5.86 26.65
CA PRO A 300 10.46 4.47 26.98
C PRO A 300 9.26 3.77 27.65
N ILE A 301 8.97 2.55 27.22
CA ILE A 301 8.02 1.62 27.84
C ILE A 301 8.69 0.26 27.96
N GLU A 302 8.74 -0.26 29.18
CA GLU A 302 9.27 -1.59 29.46
C GLU A 302 8.15 -2.64 29.38
N LEU A 303 8.44 -3.76 28.73
CA LEU A 303 7.62 -4.96 28.72
C LEU A 303 8.34 -6.09 29.45
N THR A 304 7.74 -6.56 30.54
CA THR A 304 8.31 -7.63 31.35
C THR A 304 7.67 -8.99 31.06
N ASN A 305 6.38 -9.02 30.69
CA ASN A 305 5.64 -10.26 30.49
C ASN A 305 5.78 -10.84 29.08
N ARG A 306 6.03 -12.16 29.00
CA ARG A 306 6.04 -12.91 27.74
C ARG A 306 4.67 -12.84 27.05
N TYR A 307 4.70 -12.70 25.73
CA TYR A 307 3.52 -12.61 24.87
C TYR A 307 2.84 -13.97 24.63
N ARG A 308 3.62 -15.05 24.67
CA ARG A 308 3.12 -16.43 24.62
C ARG A 308 3.71 -17.22 25.78
N THR A 309 2.88 -17.64 26.72
CA THR A 309 3.14 -18.84 27.52
C THR A 309 2.97 -20.03 26.59
N ASN A 310 3.94 -20.93 26.53
CA ASN A 310 3.89 -22.13 25.69
C ASN A 310 2.53 -22.84 25.82
N GLU A 311 1.84 -23.02 24.69
CA GLU A 311 1.08 -24.24 24.42
C GLU A 311 1.98 -25.16 23.59
#